data_AF-A0A4U8YWP5-F1
#
_entry.id   AF-A0A4U8YWP5-F1
#
_cell.length_a   1.000
_cell.length_b   1.000
_cell.length_c   1.000
_cell.angle_alpha   90.00
_cell.angle_beta   90.00
_cell.angle_gamma   90.00
#
_symmetry.space_group_name_H-M   'P 1'
#
loop_
_entity.id
_entity.type
_entity.pdbx_description
1 polymer ?
#
loop_
_entity_poly.entity_id
_entity_poly.type
_entity_poly.pdbx_seq_one_letter_code
_entity_poly.pdbx_strand_id
1 'polypeptide(L)'
;MLVDQDWIDVFQGHSLRVGVSLDGPPEYNDELRVDHRGGGTYQRVCKGLQLLQEAANAKRINSVGVLCVIDPRRDARKIYRHFVDDLKIEHFDCLLPDFNHAHKPPSPISEYGRFLCDLFDEWSSREDAEVDIRILMN
;
A
#
# COMPACT_ATOMS: atom_id res chain seq x y z
N MET A 1 -7.73 8.59 8.59
CA MET A 1 -8.25 7.23 8.71
C MET A 1 -9.15 7.21 9.93
N LEU A 2 -10.24 6.44 9.89
CA LEU A 2 -11.24 6.37 10.96
C LEU A 2 -11.11 5.08 11.79
N VAL A 3 -10.08 4.26 11.55
CA VAL A 3 -9.87 3.01 12.29
C VAL A 3 -9.37 3.32 13.69
N ASP A 4 -10.01 2.70 14.67
CA ASP A 4 -9.74 2.75 16.10
C ASP A 4 -9.93 1.36 16.74
N GLN A 5 -9.91 1.27 18.07
CA GLN A 5 -10.01 -0.01 18.78
C GLN A 5 -11.37 -0.70 18.60
N ASP A 6 -12.45 0.06 18.49
CA ASP A 6 -13.79 -0.52 18.27
C ASP A 6 -13.84 -1.25 16.91
N TRP A 7 -13.18 -0.69 15.90
CA TRP A 7 -12.98 -1.38 14.62
C TRP A 7 -12.11 -2.63 14.74
N ILE A 8 -11.05 -2.61 15.55
CA ILE A 8 -10.22 -3.81 15.80
C ILE A 8 -11.07 -4.93 16.41
N ASP A 9 -11.95 -4.63 17.36
CA ASP A 9 -12.86 -5.60 17.97
C ASP A 9 -13.78 -6.25 16.91
N VAL A 10 -14.32 -5.45 15.98
CA VAL A 10 -15.12 -5.96 14.86
C VAL A 10 -14.29 -6.87 13.95
N PHE A 11 -13.08 -6.44 13.57
CA PHE A 11 -12.21 -7.22 12.69
C PHE A 11 -11.82 -8.56 13.32
N GLN A 12 -11.56 -8.56 14.62
CA GLN A 12 -11.29 -9.77 15.40
C GLN A 12 -12.48 -10.72 15.42
N GLY A 13 -13.67 -10.21 15.75
CA GLY A 13 -14.90 -11.00 15.85
C GLY A 13 -15.29 -11.71 14.55
N HIS A 14 -14.83 -11.19 13.41
CA HIS A 14 -15.09 -11.75 12.08
C HIS A 14 -13.86 -12.36 11.39
N SER A 15 -12.72 -12.45 12.07
CA SER A 15 -11.47 -13.00 11.51
C SER A 15 -11.10 -12.35 10.16
N LEU A 16 -11.20 -11.03 10.08
CA LEU A 16 -10.94 -10.28 8.86
C LEU A 16 -9.45 -10.08 8.61
N ARG A 17 -9.10 -9.95 7.33
CA ARG A 17 -7.84 -9.38 6.86
C ARG A 17 -8.12 -7.96 6.37
N VAL A 18 -7.22 -7.03 6.66
CA VAL A 18 -7.44 -5.60 6.39
C VAL A 18 -6.42 -5.10 5.38
N GLY A 19 -6.89 -4.53 4.27
CA GLY A 19 -6.07 -3.79 3.32
C GLY A 19 -6.18 -2.28 3.56
N VAL A 20 -5.04 -1.61 3.72
CA VAL A 20 -4.98 -0.15 3.90
C VAL A 20 -4.51 0.49 2.61
N SER A 21 -5.30 1.42 2.07
CA SER A 21 -4.87 2.12 0.87
C SER A 21 -3.82 3.19 1.19
N LEU A 22 -2.65 3.09 0.54
CA LEU A 22 -1.51 3.98 0.72
C LEU A 22 -0.63 3.91 -0.54
N ASP A 23 -0.24 5.05 -1.11
CA ASP A 23 0.47 5.10 -2.42
C ASP A 23 1.97 5.42 -2.33
N GLY A 24 2.58 5.21 -1.15
CA GLY A 24 3.99 5.47 -0.90
C GLY A 24 4.23 6.60 0.10
N PRO A 25 5.39 7.28 0.03
CA PRO A 25 5.76 8.36 0.96
C PRO A 25 4.79 9.55 0.89
N PRO A 26 4.83 10.46 1.90
CA PRO A 26 3.84 11.53 2.05
C PRO A 26 3.61 12.34 0.77
N GLU A 27 4.68 12.71 0.08
CA GLU A 27 4.62 13.51 -1.15
C GLU A 27 3.99 12.79 -2.34
N TYR A 28 3.92 11.46 -2.35
CA TYR A 28 3.23 10.69 -3.39
C TYR A 28 1.77 10.47 -3.00
N ASN A 29 1.54 10.06 -1.76
CA ASN A 29 0.21 9.78 -1.25
C ASN A 29 -0.66 11.04 -1.20
N ASP A 30 -0.15 12.14 -0.65
CA ASP A 30 -0.94 13.34 -0.37
C ASP A 30 -1.23 14.19 -1.61
N GLU A 31 -0.58 13.90 -2.74
CA GLU A 31 -0.90 14.52 -4.02
C GLU A 31 -2.27 14.04 -4.56
N LEU A 32 -2.58 12.75 -4.38
CA LEU A 32 -3.80 12.12 -4.93
C LEU A 32 -4.83 11.75 -3.86
N ARG A 33 -4.39 11.49 -2.63
CA ARG A 33 -5.24 11.08 -1.51
C ARG A 33 -5.41 12.22 -0.52
N VAL A 34 -6.36 13.11 -0.83
CA VAL A 34 -6.75 14.25 0.02
C VAL A 34 -8.13 14.03 0.65
N ASP A 35 -8.40 14.66 1.79
CA ASP A 35 -9.78 14.75 2.30
C ASP A 35 -10.61 15.79 1.53
N HIS A 36 -11.89 15.91 1.91
CA HIS A 36 -12.82 16.92 1.40
C HIS A 36 -12.38 18.38 1.62
N ARG A 37 -11.35 18.63 2.45
CA ARG A 37 -10.76 19.97 2.64
C ARG A 37 -9.46 20.15 1.85
N GLY A 38 -9.06 19.15 1.05
CA GLY A 38 -7.81 19.15 0.30
C GLY A 38 -6.58 18.80 1.13
N GLY A 39 -6.74 18.35 2.38
CA GLY A 39 -5.64 17.97 3.26
C GLY A 39 -5.14 16.54 3.00
N GLY A 40 -3.82 16.39 2.96
CA GLY A 40 -3.14 15.10 2.79
C GLY A 40 -3.54 14.03 3.82
N THR A 41 -3.68 12.78 3.36
CA THR A 41 -4.12 11.63 4.17
C THR A 41 -3.01 10.87 4.88
N TYR A 42 -1.75 11.06 4.51
CA TYR A 42 -0.66 10.15 4.85
C TYR A 42 -0.54 9.94 6.37
N GLN A 43 -0.40 11.02 7.15
CA GLN A 43 -0.16 10.92 8.59
C GLN A 43 -1.28 10.15 9.31
N ARG A 44 -2.53 10.43 8.96
CA ARG A 44 -3.69 9.76 9.56
C ARG A 44 -3.82 8.32 9.10
N VAL A 45 -3.36 7.97 7.89
CA VAL A 45 -3.32 6.60 7.39
C VAL A 45 -2.25 5.80 8.11
N CYS A 46 -1.02 6.31 8.23
CA CYS A 46 0.06 5.64 8.95
C CYS A 46 -0.29 5.38 10.42
N LYS A 47 -0.97 6.30 11.09
CA LYS A 47 -1.46 6.08 12.46
C LYS A 47 -2.43 4.89 12.55
N GLY A 48 -3.36 4.77 11.60
CA GLY A 48 -4.31 3.65 11.57
C GLY A 48 -3.65 2.34 11.14
N LEU A 49 -2.68 2.39 10.22
CA LEU A 49 -1.86 1.24 9.84
C LEU A 49 -1.09 0.69 11.04
N GLN A 50 -0.48 1.55 11.85
CA GLN A 50 0.23 1.14 13.06
C GLN A 50 -0.69 0.40 14.05
N LEU A 51 -1.91 0.91 14.28
CA LEU A 51 -2.89 0.23 15.14
C LEU A 51 -3.26 -1.17 14.60
N LEU A 52 -3.39 -1.30 13.28
CA LEU A 52 -3.67 -2.59 12.64
C LEU A 52 -2.49 -3.54 12.72
N GLN A 53 -1.26 -3.05 12.56
CA GLN A 53 -0.04 -3.85 12.73
C GLN A 53 0.10 -4.35 14.16
N GLU A 54 -0.13 -3.49 15.15
CA GLU A 54 -0.15 -3.88 16.58
C GLU A 54 -1.21 -4.96 16.85
N ALA A 55 -2.42 -4.81 16.28
CA ALA A 55 -3.47 -5.81 16.39
C ALA A 55 -3.13 -7.14 15.71
N ALA A 56 -2.51 -7.11 14.53
CA ALA A 56 -2.06 -8.31 13.81
C ALA A 56 -0.96 -9.04 14.59
N ASN A 57 0.03 -8.30 15.11
CA ASN A 57 1.12 -8.84 15.95
C ASN A 57 0.58 -9.48 17.24
N ALA A 58 -0.46 -8.88 17.83
CA ALA A 58 -1.16 -9.43 18.97
C ALA A 58 -2.12 -10.58 18.61
N LYS A 59 -2.18 -11.00 17.34
CA LYS A 59 -3.08 -12.04 16.79
C LYS A 59 -4.56 -11.74 17.02
N ARG A 60 -4.92 -10.46 17.11
CA ARG A 60 -6.30 -10.00 17.23
C ARG A 60 -6.99 -9.94 15.87
N ILE A 61 -6.24 -9.67 14.80
CA ILE A 61 -6.72 -9.78 13.42
C ILE A 61 -5.82 -10.72 12.63
N ASN A 62 -6.33 -11.27 11.51
CA ASN A 62 -5.60 -12.29 10.76
C ASN A 62 -4.35 -11.74 10.07
N SER A 63 -4.50 -10.62 9.36
CA SER A 63 -3.37 -9.90 8.77
C SER A 63 -3.77 -8.48 8.37
N VAL A 64 -2.76 -7.63 8.21
CA VAL A 64 -2.87 -6.31 7.60
C VAL A 64 -1.92 -6.23 6.41
N GLY A 65 -2.32 -5.54 5.36
CA GLY A 65 -1.46 -5.24 4.22
C GLY A 65 -1.80 -3.89 3.60
N VAL A 66 -1.02 -3.48 2.61
CA VAL A 66 -1.21 -2.22 1.89
C VAL A 66 -1.71 -2.45 0.46
N LEU A 67 -2.58 -1.55 -0.01
CA LEU A 67 -3.02 -1.47 -1.40
C LEU A 67 -2.54 -0.15 -2.00
N CYS A 68 -1.57 -0.24 -2.91
CA CYS A 68 -0.96 0.90 -3.59
C CYS A 68 -1.43 0.96 -5.04
N VAL A 69 -1.88 2.11 -5.52
CA VAL A 69 -2.17 2.30 -6.95
C VAL A 69 -0.88 2.64 -7.69
N ILE A 70 -0.62 1.99 -8.83
CA ILE A 70 0.58 2.25 -9.63
C ILE A 70 0.47 3.61 -10.32
N ASP A 71 1.32 4.54 -9.92
CA ASP A 71 1.61 5.76 -10.69
C ASP A 71 3.01 5.62 -11.31
N PRO A 72 3.11 5.34 -12.63
CA PRO A 72 4.40 5.06 -13.25
C PRO A 72 5.29 6.30 -13.40
N ARG A 73 4.80 7.49 -13.00
CA ARG A 73 5.62 8.70 -12.87
C ARG A 73 6.43 8.73 -11.57
N ARG A 74 6.17 7.79 -10.65
CA ARG A 74 6.83 7.68 -9.34
C ARG A 74 7.92 6.62 -9.37
N ASP A 75 8.90 6.82 -8.48
CA ASP A 75 9.96 5.84 -8.24
C ASP A 75 9.41 4.63 -7.46
N ALA A 76 9.27 3.49 -8.15
CA ALA A 76 8.79 2.23 -7.58
C ALA A 76 9.70 1.72 -6.44
N ARG A 77 11.02 1.93 -6.56
CA ARG A 77 12.00 1.51 -5.55
C ARG A 77 11.86 2.34 -4.29
N LYS A 78 11.57 3.64 -4.44
CA LYS A 78 11.26 4.51 -3.29
C LYS A 78 9.98 4.07 -2.57
N ILE A 79 8.93 3.70 -3.30
CA ILE A 79 7.69 3.17 -2.71
C ILE A 79 7.98 1.88 -1.95
N TYR A 80 8.71 0.95 -2.56
CA TYR A 80 9.11 -0.29 -1.92
C TYR A 80 9.88 -0.06 -0.62
N ARG A 81 10.98 0.71 -0.67
CA ARG A 81 11.79 1.02 0.51
C ARG A 81 10.96 1.72 1.59
N HIS A 82 10.09 2.63 1.20
CA HIS A 82 9.20 3.28 2.16
C HIS A 82 8.30 2.29 2.89
N PHE A 83 7.66 1.36 2.16
CA PHE A 83 6.80 0.36 2.77
C PHE A 83 7.56 -0.62 3.65
N VAL A 84 8.69 -1.12 3.17
CA VAL A 84 9.44 -2.18 3.86
C VAL A 84 10.34 -1.61 4.96
N ASP A 85 11.13 -0.58 4.66
CA ASP A 85 12.11 -0.03 5.59
C ASP A 85 11.47 0.91 6.62
N ASP A 86 10.58 1.81 6.20
CA ASP A 86 10.02 2.82 7.11
C ASP A 86 8.78 2.28 7.84
N LEU A 87 7.86 1.64 7.11
CA LEU A 87 6.56 1.23 7.65
C LEU A 87 6.50 -0.24 8.09
N LYS A 88 7.55 -1.03 7.83
CA LYS A 88 7.61 -2.46 8.19
C LYS A 88 6.41 -3.26 7.68
N ILE A 89 6.01 -3.01 6.43
CA ILE A 89 4.94 -3.75 5.77
C ILE A 89 5.50 -5.05 5.19
N GLU A 90 4.87 -6.16 5.55
CA GLU A 90 5.23 -7.51 5.07
C GLU A 90 4.36 -7.94 3.87
N HIS A 91 3.18 -7.34 3.69
CA HIS A 91 2.24 -7.70 2.64
C HIS A 91 1.69 -6.46 1.93
N PHE A 92 1.85 -6.36 0.62
CA PHE A 92 1.15 -5.35 -0.17
C PHE A 92 0.83 -5.80 -1.58
N ASP A 93 -0.11 -5.09 -2.20
CA ASP A 93 -0.48 -5.27 -3.60
C ASP A 93 -0.37 -3.92 -4.32
N CYS A 94 0.13 -3.97 -5.55
CA CYS A 94 0.20 -2.82 -6.44
C CYS A 94 -0.88 -2.96 -7.52
N LEU A 95 -1.92 -2.14 -7.42
CA LEU A 95 -3.07 -2.17 -8.29
C LEU A 95 -2.81 -1.34 -9.55
N LEU A 96 -3.14 -1.90 -10.71
CA LEU A 96 -3.29 -1.07 -11.90
C LEU A 96 -4.42 -0.06 -11.65
N PRO A 97 -4.26 1.21 -12.05
CA PRO A 97 -5.31 2.18 -11.87
C PRO A 97 -6.49 1.85 -12.78
N ASP A 98 -7.68 2.27 -12.36
CA ASP A 98 -8.90 1.99 -13.10
C ASP A 98 -8.96 2.84 -14.38
N PHE A 99 -8.87 2.16 -15.53
CA PHE A 99 -8.96 2.75 -16.85
C PHE A 99 -9.89 1.93 -17.74
N ASN A 100 -10.55 2.60 -18.68
CA ASN A 100 -11.49 1.99 -19.62
C ASN A 100 -11.48 2.73 -20.96
N HIS A 101 -12.37 2.34 -21.88
CA HIS A 101 -12.46 2.97 -23.20
C HIS A 101 -12.73 4.49 -23.14
N ALA A 102 -13.43 4.98 -22.11
CA ALA A 102 -13.72 6.39 -21.92
C ALA A 102 -12.61 7.13 -21.15
N HIS A 103 -12.01 6.46 -20.15
CA HIS A 103 -10.90 6.98 -19.34
C HIS A 103 -9.65 6.17 -19.63
N LYS A 104 -8.89 6.59 -20.64
CA LYS A 104 -7.66 5.90 -21.05
C LYS A 104 -6.59 5.99 -19.96
N PRO A 105 -5.62 5.05 -19.95
CA PRO A 105 -4.46 5.16 -19.09
C PRO A 105 -3.74 6.52 -19.27
N PRO A 106 -3.33 7.19 -18.19
CA PRO A 106 -2.66 8.49 -18.17
C PRO A 106 -1.20 8.38 -18.65
N SER A 107 -0.67 7.16 -18.66
CA SER A 107 0.67 6.83 -19.14
C SER A 107 0.63 5.67 -20.13
N PRO A 108 1.60 5.57 -21.06
CA PRO A 108 1.80 4.39 -21.89
C PRO A 108 1.95 3.11 -21.07
N ILE A 109 1.42 1.98 -21.54
CA ILE A 109 1.53 0.68 -20.87
C ILE A 109 2.99 0.27 -20.61
N SER A 110 3.93 0.69 -21.47
CA SER A 110 5.37 0.46 -21.28
C SER A 110 5.95 1.15 -20.03
N GLU A 111 5.33 2.22 -19.53
CA GLU A 111 5.73 2.87 -18.28
C GLU A 111 5.28 2.05 -17.07
N TYR A 112 4.09 1.46 -17.10
CA TYR A 112 3.65 0.51 -16.07
C TYR A 112 4.54 -0.74 -16.03
N GLY A 113 4.94 -1.24 -17.20
CA GLY A 113 5.90 -2.34 -17.29
C GLY A 113 7.24 -1.99 -16.66
N ARG A 114 7.79 -0.80 -16.95
CA ARG A 114 9.03 -0.32 -16.31
C ARG A 114 8.90 -0.19 -14.80
N PHE A 115 7.79 0.38 -14.31
CA PHE A 115 7.52 0.48 -12.87
C PHE A 115 7.55 -0.91 -12.19
N LEU A 116 6.90 -1.90 -12.80
CA LEU A 116 6.88 -3.27 -12.26
C LEU A 116 8.25 -3.95 -12.31
N CYS A 117 9.03 -3.73 -13.37
CA CYS A 117 10.42 -4.19 -13.43
C CYS A 117 11.26 -3.55 -12.31
N ASP A 118 11.13 -2.24 -12.10
CA ASP A 118 11.86 -1.55 -11.03
C ASP A 118 11.47 -2.04 -9.63
N LEU A 119 10.18 -2.28 -9.41
CA LEU A 119 9.67 -2.88 -8.17
C LEU A 119 10.22 -4.29 -7.96
N PHE A 120 10.19 -5.12 -9.00
CA PHE A 120 10.68 -6.49 -8.96
C PHE A 120 12.19 -6.55 -8.70
N ASP A 121 12.99 -5.72 -9.37
CA ASP A 121 14.43 -5.66 -9.17
C ASP A 121 14.77 -5.24 -7.73
N GLU A 122 14.04 -4.27 -7.17
CA GLU A 122 14.25 -3.85 -5.78
C GLU A 122 13.89 -4.98 -4.81
N TRP A 123 12.73 -5.61 -4.99
CA TRP A 123 12.25 -6.70 -4.15
C TRP A 123 13.18 -7.93 -4.22
N SER A 124 13.53 -8.38 -5.43
CA SER A 124 14.36 -9.57 -5.64
C SER A 124 15.82 -9.39 -5.22
N SER A 125 16.30 -8.15 -5.08
CA SER A 125 17.65 -7.87 -4.59
C SER A 125 17.83 -8.12 -3.09
N ARG A 126 16.75 -8.35 -2.34
CA ARG A 126 16.79 -8.59 -0.88
C ARG A 126 16.72 -10.08 -0.56
N GLU A 127 17.76 -10.58 0.08
CA GLU A 127 17.85 -11.99 0.50
C GLU A 127 17.10 -12.29 1.81
N ASP A 128 16.74 -11.26 2.59
CA ASP A 128 16.26 -11.36 3.97
C ASP A 128 14.81 -10.90 4.20
N ALA A 129 14.16 -10.34 3.17
CA ALA A 129 12.83 -9.76 3.30
C ALA A 129 11.75 -10.81 3.01
N GLU A 130 11.05 -11.29 4.05
CA GLU A 130 9.77 -12.01 3.91
C GLU A 130 8.65 -11.04 3.52
N VAL A 131 8.77 -10.41 2.35
CA VAL A 131 7.80 -9.44 1.82
C VAL A 131 7.04 -10.06 0.66
N ASP A 132 5.72 -10.14 0.81
CA ASP A 132 4.79 -10.58 -0.24
C ASP A 132 4.27 -9.37 -1.03
N ILE A 133 4.60 -9.36 -2.32
CA ILE A 133 4.05 -8.42 -3.30
C ILE A 133 3.14 -9.18 -4.25
N ARG A 134 1.84 -9.14 -3.98
CA ARG A 134 0.86 -10.02 -4.64
C ARG A 134 0.89 -9.95 -6.17
N ILE A 135 1.06 -8.75 -6.75
CA ILE A 135 1.13 -8.60 -8.21
C ILE A 135 2.34 -9.31 -8.84
N LEU A 136 3.41 -9.57 -8.09
CA LEU A 136 4.64 -10.24 -8.57
C LEU A 136 4.65 -11.75 -8.30
N MET A 137 3.74 -12.25 -7.47
CA MET A 137 3.72 -13.65 -7.02
C MET A 137 2.60 -14.51 -7.63
N ASN A 138 1.71 -13.90 -8.44
CA ASN A 138 0.60 -14.60 -9.10
C ASN A 138 1.02 -15.28 -10.42
#